data_AF-A0A0D3JBY0-F1
#
_entry.id   AF-A0A0D3JBY0-F1
#
_cell.length_a   1.000
_cell.length_b   1.000
_cell.length_c   1.000
_cell.angle_alpha   90.00
_cell.angle_beta   90.00
_cell.angle_gamma   90.00
#
_symmetry.space_group_name_H-M   'P 1'
#
loop_
_entity.id
_entity.type
_entity.pdbx_description
1 polymer ?
#
loop_
_entity_poly.entity_id
_entity_poly.type
_entity_poly.pdbx_seq_one_letter_code
_entity_poly.pdbx_strand_id
1 'polypeptide(L)'
;MGSGPSAESRASDGDEPPLEGVVDQEYGFRVHRVEANSPGDLAGLQSILDYVVVANGKARPGRTADPLRADRIRLDSDDGVFVKMIGDSVGGEIPCTVFNTQTLRTRETVIRPTANWGGAGLLGVTIRFDVARPLEKHTLHVLDVYPSSPASAAGLDAFNDYILGVGDLLYDGPDEFGEIVAYNCGRPVRLYVYSSRTEAVREVTITPSKDWGGEGCLGGVLIWATPVLIPLG
;
A
#
# COMPACT_ATOMS: atom_id res chain seq x y z
N MET A 1 66.02 -5.48 5.68
CA MET A 1 65.19 -4.40 5.12
C MET A 1 64.16 -5.09 4.22
N GLY A 2 62.98 -5.51 4.65
CA GLY A 2 62.01 -4.87 5.52
C GLY A 2 60.78 -4.51 4.69
N SER A 3 60.20 -5.48 3.95
CA SER A 3 58.96 -5.29 3.19
C SER A 3 57.81 -5.88 4.01
N GLY A 4 57.07 -5.02 4.71
CA GLY A 4 55.82 -5.41 5.36
C GLY A 4 54.67 -5.39 4.34
N PRO A 5 53.71 -6.33 4.41
CA PRO A 5 52.44 -6.18 3.72
C PRO A 5 51.55 -5.19 4.48
N SER A 6 51.19 -4.08 3.83
CA SER A 6 50.15 -3.18 4.33
C SER A 6 48.78 -3.84 4.20
N ALA A 7 48.02 -3.76 5.29
CA ALA A 7 46.75 -4.39 5.56
C ALA A 7 45.71 -4.32 4.43
N GLU A 8 45.15 -5.49 4.08
CA GLU A 8 43.79 -5.59 3.55
C GLU A 8 42.81 -5.11 4.63
N SER A 9 42.13 -4.01 4.34
CA SER A 9 41.01 -3.51 5.13
C SER A 9 39.84 -4.48 5.00
N ARG A 10 39.53 -5.19 6.10
CA ARG A 10 38.23 -5.81 6.33
C ARG A 10 37.18 -4.70 6.31
N ALA A 11 36.46 -4.57 5.20
CA ALA A 11 35.19 -3.86 5.20
C ALA A 11 34.15 -4.77 5.88
N SER A 12 33.55 -4.22 6.92
CA SER A 12 32.53 -4.82 7.77
C SER A 12 31.23 -5.09 7.00
N ASP A 13 30.78 -6.34 7.01
CA ASP A 13 29.36 -6.69 6.86
C ASP A 13 28.59 -5.99 7.98
N GLY A 14 27.86 -4.91 7.68
CA GLY A 14 27.22 -4.16 8.77
C GLY A 14 26.22 -3.08 8.42
N ASP A 15 26.33 -2.39 7.28
CA ASP A 15 25.43 -1.28 6.94
C ASP A 15 25.14 -1.29 5.44
N GLU A 16 24.16 -2.09 5.03
CA GLU A 16 23.42 -1.74 3.82
C GLU A 16 22.64 -0.45 4.17
N PRO A 17 22.80 0.64 3.41
CA PRO A 17 22.07 1.86 3.71
C PRO A 17 20.56 1.58 3.71
N PRO A 18 19.76 2.27 4.55
CA PRO A 18 18.32 2.27 4.36
C PRO A 18 18.06 2.66 2.91
N LEU A 19 17.04 2.06 2.29
CA LEU A 19 16.70 2.07 0.86
C LEU A 19 16.42 3.48 0.28
N GLU A 20 17.30 4.44 0.50
CA GLU A 20 17.34 5.78 -0.09
C GLU A 20 17.81 5.62 -1.52
N GLY A 21 16.85 5.40 -2.43
CA GLY A 21 17.10 5.38 -3.87
C GLY A 21 16.26 4.39 -4.69
N VAL A 22 15.31 3.65 -4.08
CA VAL A 22 14.65 2.50 -4.74
C VAL A 22 13.16 2.69 -5.02
N VAL A 23 12.61 3.88 -4.79
CA VAL A 23 11.22 4.15 -5.18
C VAL A 23 11.16 4.13 -6.72
N ASP A 24 10.30 3.28 -7.31
CA ASP A 24 10.22 2.85 -8.72
C ASP A 24 10.93 1.53 -9.11
N GLN A 25 11.69 0.89 -8.20
CA GLN A 25 12.37 -0.40 -8.48
C GLN A 25 12.05 -1.50 -7.48
N GLU A 26 11.31 -1.20 -6.40
CA GLU A 26 10.85 -2.22 -5.46
C GLU A 26 9.60 -2.94 -5.96
N TYR A 27 9.73 -4.25 -6.09
CA TYR A 27 8.61 -5.15 -6.32
C TYR A 27 8.11 -5.68 -4.97
N GLY A 28 6.80 -5.85 -4.87
CA GLY A 28 6.19 -6.37 -3.65
C GLY A 28 4.72 -6.69 -3.83
N PHE A 29 4.13 -7.23 -2.77
CA PHE A 29 2.68 -7.41 -2.70
C PHE A 29 2.05 -6.16 -2.10
N ARG A 30 1.44 -5.32 -2.95
CA ARG A 30 0.65 -4.18 -2.52
C ARG A 30 -0.55 -4.66 -1.71
N VAL A 31 -0.75 -4.04 -0.55
CA VAL A 31 -1.92 -4.23 0.29
C VAL A 31 -3.06 -3.39 -0.27
N HIS A 32 -4.03 -4.01 -0.93
CA HIS A 32 -5.20 -3.30 -1.47
C HIS A 32 -6.25 -3.01 -0.42
N ARG A 33 -6.52 -4.01 0.41
CA ARG A 33 -7.59 -3.96 1.41
C ARG A 33 -7.14 -4.70 2.65
N VAL A 34 -7.52 -4.18 3.80
CA VAL A 34 -7.34 -4.79 5.11
C VAL A 34 -8.69 -4.82 5.81
N GLU A 35 -9.15 -6.01 6.19
CA GLU A 35 -10.39 -6.19 6.93
C GLU A 35 -10.18 -5.85 8.41
N ALA A 36 -11.14 -5.16 9.03
CA ALA A 36 -11.05 -4.79 10.44
C ALA A 36 -10.94 -6.02 11.35
N ASN A 37 -10.08 -5.94 12.37
CA ASN A 37 -9.74 -7.00 13.32
C ASN A 37 -9.12 -8.25 12.69
N SER A 38 -8.72 -8.19 11.43
CA SER A 38 -8.00 -9.28 10.77
C SER A 38 -6.53 -9.36 11.23
N PRO A 39 -5.83 -10.48 10.97
CA PRO A 39 -4.40 -10.56 11.25
C PRO A 39 -3.56 -9.49 10.55
N GLY A 40 -3.96 -9.05 9.36
CA GLY A 40 -3.31 -7.94 8.66
C GLY A 40 -3.53 -6.59 9.35
N ASP A 41 -4.75 -6.35 9.83
CA ASP A 41 -5.11 -5.15 10.61
C ASP A 41 -4.33 -5.10 11.94
N LEU A 42 -4.30 -6.22 12.66
CA LEU A 42 -3.55 -6.34 13.91
C LEU A 42 -2.03 -6.22 13.71
N ALA A 43 -1.52 -6.55 12.52
CA ALA A 43 -0.14 -6.32 12.13
C ALA A 43 0.12 -4.87 11.67
N GLY A 44 -0.90 -4.01 11.67
CA GLY A 44 -0.81 -2.61 11.29
C GLY A 44 -0.60 -2.40 9.80
N LEU A 45 -1.06 -3.32 8.94
CA LEU A 45 -1.03 -3.11 7.50
C LEU A 45 -2.05 -2.03 7.10
N GLN A 46 -1.65 -1.17 6.18
CA GLN A 46 -2.44 -0.04 5.68
C GLN A 46 -2.82 -0.28 4.23
N SER A 47 -4.14 -0.27 3.97
CA SER A 47 -4.68 -0.36 2.61
C SER A 47 -4.12 0.75 1.73
N ILE A 48 -3.77 0.42 0.49
CA ILE A 48 -3.18 1.28 -0.56
C ILE A 48 -1.77 1.79 -0.26
N LEU A 49 -1.42 2.01 1.00
CA LEU A 49 -0.13 2.61 1.38
C LEU A 49 1.00 1.59 1.49
N ASP A 50 0.70 0.35 1.86
CA ASP A 50 1.72 -0.64 2.18
C ASP A 50 1.99 -1.63 1.04
N TYR A 51 3.26 -1.98 0.91
CA TYR A 51 3.76 -3.06 0.09
C TYR A 51 4.53 -4.02 0.99
N VAL A 52 4.13 -5.30 1.00
CA VAL A 52 4.94 -6.35 1.63
C VAL A 52 6.06 -6.70 0.68
N VAL A 53 7.30 -6.34 1.03
CA VAL A 53 8.48 -6.45 0.15
C VAL A 53 9.42 -7.59 0.55
N VAL A 54 9.38 -7.99 1.82
CA VAL A 54 10.13 -9.15 2.33
C VAL A 54 9.25 -9.91 3.31
N ALA A 55 9.31 -11.24 3.24
CA ALA A 55 8.75 -12.12 4.26
C ALA A 55 9.83 -13.10 4.74
N ASN A 56 9.86 -13.34 6.05
CA ASN A 56 10.73 -14.32 6.67
C ASN A 56 9.88 -15.57 6.97
N GLY A 57 10.41 -16.75 6.65
CA GLY A 57 9.77 -18.00 7.03
C GLY A 57 9.73 -18.18 8.55
N LYS A 58 8.96 -19.17 9.04
CA LYS A 58 8.97 -19.58 10.45
C LYS A 58 10.42 -19.77 10.95
N ALA A 59 10.75 -19.13 12.07
CA ALA A 59 12.02 -19.38 12.76
C ALA A 59 12.16 -20.90 13.02
N ARG A 60 13.18 -21.53 12.42
CA ARG A 60 13.40 -22.97 12.64
C ARG A 60 13.82 -23.18 14.10
N PRO A 61 13.17 -24.11 14.84
CA PRO A 61 13.61 -24.44 16.19
C PRO A 61 15.07 -24.92 16.16
N GLY A 62 15.94 -24.32 16.99
CA GLY A 62 17.32 -24.80 17.20
C GLY A 62 18.44 -24.13 16.40
N ARG A 63 18.18 -23.04 15.66
CA ARG A 63 19.24 -22.19 15.05
C ARG A 63 19.31 -20.84 15.80
N THR A 64 20.44 -20.53 16.44
CA THR A 64 20.73 -19.25 17.13
C THR A 64 20.68 -18.06 16.15
N ALA A 65 20.36 -16.81 16.50
CA ALA A 65 19.75 -16.19 17.68
C ALA A 65 19.11 -14.82 17.31
N ASP A 66 18.94 -14.53 16.01
CA ASP A 66 18.34 -13.29 15.52
C ASP A 66 17.16 -13.63 14.58
N PRO A 67 15.92 -13.59 15.07
CA PRO A 67 14.71 -13.82 14.28
C PRO A 67 14.55 -12.87 13.09
N LEU A 68 15.23 -11.70 13.08
CA LEU A 68 15.19 -10.76 11.96
C LEU A 68 16.06 -11.21 10.77
N ARG A 69 17.02 -12.13 10.97
CA ARG A 69 18.05 -12.49 9.97
C ARG A 69 17.90 -13.88 9.35
N ALA A 70 16.93 -14.70 9.76
CA ALA A 70 16.71 -16.03 9.18
C ALA A 70 15.88 -15.95 7.88
N ASP A 71 16.45 -16.47 6.77
CA ASP A 71 15.81 -16.71 5.47
C ASP A 71 14.87 -15.57 5.00
N ARG A 72 15.38 -14.33 4.91
CA ARG A 72 14.65 -13.18 4.33
C ARG A 72 14.37 -13.44 2.85
N ILE A 73 13.11 -13.67 2.49
CA ILE A 73 12.71 -13.87 1.10
C ILE A 73 12.18 -12.55 0.56
N ARG A 74 12.89 -11.99 -0.41
CA ARG A 74 12.39 -10.84 -1.18
C ARG A 74 11.16 -11.29 -1.98
N LEU A 75 10.12 -10.48 -1.92
CA LEU A 75 8.86 -10.74 -2.62
C LEU A 75 8.85 -9.99 -3.95
N ASP A 76 9.84 -10.30 -4.79
CA ASP A 76 10.09 -9.61 -6.06
C ASP A 76 9.52 -10.33 -7.30
N SER A 77 8.71 -11.38 -7.08
CA SER A 77 7.96 -12.07 -8.14
C SER A 77 6.62 -12.62 -7.64
N ASP A 78 5.68 -12.83 -8.56
CA ASP A 78 4.39 -13.50 -8.31
C ASP A 78 4.49 -15.01 -8.62
N ASP A 79 5.35 -15.71 -7.89
CA ASP A 79 5.59 -17.16 -8.03
C ASP A 79 4.80 -18.00 -7.00
N GLY A 80 3.92 -17.36 -6.24
CA GLY A 80 3.11 -17.98 -5.19
C GLY A 80 3.87 -18.31 -3.90
N VAL A 81 5.15 -17.96 -3.78
CA VAL A 81 5.96 -18.26 -2.59
C VAL A 81 5.39 -17.58 -1.34
N PHE A 82 4.94 -16.33 -1.45
CA PHE A 82 4.31 -15.63 -0.32
C PHE A 82 3.00 -16.31 0.13
N VAL A 83 2.14 -16.68 -0.83
CA VAL A 83 0.88 -17.38 -0.53
C VAL A 83 1.16 -18.73 0.14
N LYS A 84 2.15 -19.47 -0.33
CA LYS A 84 2.59 -20.73 0.30
C LYS A 84 3.11 -20.50 1.71
N MET A 85 3.93 -19.47 1.95
CA MET A 85 4.41 -19.12 3.28
C MET A 85 3.28 -18.80 4.25
N ILE A 86 2.24 -18.09 3.79
CA ILE A 86 1.04 -17.81 4.58
C ILE A 86 0.35 -19.11 5.01
N GLY A 87 0.17 -20.06 4.07
CA GLY A 87 -0.41 -21.37 4.36
C GLY A 87 0.42 -22.22 5.32
N ASP A 88 1.74 -22.28 5.12
CA ASP A 88 2.66 -23.06 5.96
C ASP A 88 2.79 -22.46 7.39
N SER A 89 2.44 -21.18 7.55
CA SER A 89 2.62 -20.42 8.78
C SER A 89 1.36 -20.25 9.63
N VAL A 90 0.27 -20.95 9.31
CA VAL A 90 -0.96 -20.94 10.13
C VAL A 90 -0.66 -21.30 11.59
N GLY A 91 -1.18 -20.49 12.51
CA GLY A 91 -0.95 -20.60 13.95
C GLY A 91 0.45 -20.17 14.42
N GLY A 92 1.30 -19.70 13.51
CA GLY A 92 2.62 -19.15 13.80
C GLY A 92 2.73 -17.66 13.48
N GLU A 93 3.94 -17.25 13.13
CA GLU A 93 4.30 -15.86 12.83
C GLU A 93 5.01 -15.79 11.49
N ILE A 94 4.76 -14.71 10.76
CA ILE A 94 5.48 -14.32 9.54
C ILE A 94 6.03 -12.91 9.79
N PRO A 95 7.31 -12.78 10.16
CA PRO A 95 7.97 -11.49 10.16
C PRO A 95 8.05 -10.97 8.72
N CYS A 96 7.65 -9.72 8.51
CA CYS A 96 7.62 -9.07 7.21
C CYS A 96 8.33 -7.72 7.28
N THR A 97 8.97 -7.32 6.18
CA THR A 97 9.33 -5.93 5.93
C THR A 97 8.29 -5.32 5.00
N VAL A 98 7.74 -4.19 5.42
CA VAL A 98 6.69 -3.46 4.71
C VAL A 98 7.22 -2.10 4.29
N PHE A 99 7.16 -1.79 3.00
CA PHE A 99 7.42 -0.47 2.46
C PHE A 99 6.13 0.35 2.44
N ASN A 100 6.18 1.59 2.94
CA ASN A 100 5.03 2.48 2.97
C ASN A 100 5.23 3.63 1.97
N THR A 101 4.37 3.72 0.95
CA THR A 101 4.52 4.70 -0.15
C THR A 101 4.25 6.15 0.27
N GLN A 102 3.58 6.36 1.40
CA GLN A 102 3.37 7.70 1.96
C GLN A 102 4.65 8.21 2.65
N THR A 103 5.24 7.41 3.53
CA THR A 103 6.44 7.83 4.29
C THR A 103 7.75 7.57 3.54
N LEU A 104 7.69 6.79 2.45
CA LEU A 104 8.85 6.29 1.69
C LEU A 104 9.86 5.53 2.57
N ARG A 105 9.37 4.89 3.64
CA ARG A 105 10.18 4.15 4.61
C ARG A 105 9.72 2.70 4.72
N THR A 106 10.66 1.84 5.08
CA THR A 106 10.36 0.47 5.47
C THR A 106 10.17 0.34 6.96
N ARG A 107 9.31 -0.59 7.37
CA ARG A 107 9.17 -1.02 8.76
C ARG A 107 9.05 -2.53 8.85
N GLU A 108 9.40 -3.08 9.99
CA GLU A 108 9.16 -4.49 10.28
C GLU A 108 7.82 -4.67 11.00
N THR A 109 7.12 -5.74 10.66
CA THR A 109 5.90 -6.17 11.34
C THR A 109 5.83 -7.69 11.39
N VAL A 110 4.99 -8.24 12.26
CA VAL A 110 4.77 -9.68 12.37
C VAL A 110 3.30 -9.97 12.13
N ILE A 111 3.01 -10.71 11.06
CA ILE A 111 1.66 -11.14 10.74
C ILE A 111 1.44 -12.55 11.32
N ARG A 112 0.27 -12.80 11.91
CA ARG A 112 -0.10 -14.08 12.54
C ARG A 112 -1.23 -14.76 11.77
N PRO A 113 -0.94 -15.59 10.75
CA PRO A 113 -1.98 -16.20 9.94
C PRO A 113 -2.88 -17.11 10.76
N THR A 114 -4.20 -16.92 10.63
CA THR A 114 -5.20 -17.75 11.33
C THR A 114 -6.50 -17.78 10.53
N ALA A 115 -7.25 -18.87 10.65
CA ALA A 115 -8.61 -18.96 10.11
C ALA A 115 -9.67 -18.50 11.13
N ASN A 116 -9.29 -18.28 12.39
CA ASN A 116 -10.22 -18.14 13.51
C ASN A 116 -10.55 -16.68 13.87
N TRP A 117 -10.27 -15.73 12.99
CA TRP A 117 -10.54 -14.30 13.22
C TRP A 117 -11.94 -13.86 12.76
N GLY A 118 -12.72 -14.77 12.16
CA GLY A 118 -14.14 -14.53 11.82
C GLY A 118 -14.41 -14.00 10.41
N GLY A 119 -13.38 -13.81 9.57
CA GLY A 119 -13.53 -13.41 8.17
C GLY A 119 -12.92 -14.39 7.17
N ALA A 120 -12.72 -13.93 5.93
CA ALA A 120 -12.27 -14.76 4.81
C ALA A 120 -10.74 -14.77 4.65
N GLY A 121 -10.17 -15.96 4.48
CA GLY A 121 -8.73 -16.13 4.31
C GLY A 121 -7.94 -16.08 5.62
N LEU A 122 -6.61 -16.18 5.51
CA LEU A 122 -5.74 -16.35 6.68
C LEU A 122 -5.22 -15.04 7.27
N LEU A 123 -5.27 -13.97 6.49
CA LEU A 123 -4.75 -12.66 6.88
C LEU A 123 -5.82 -11.55 6.90
N GLY A 124 -6.96 -11.76 6.24
CA GLY A 124 -7.95 -10.71 6.00
C GLY A 124 -7.40 -9.52 5.22
N VAL A 125 -6.46 -9.78 4.30
CA VAL A 125 -5.96 -8.78 3.36
C VAL A 125 -6.17 -9.22 1.92
N THR A 126 -6.45 -8.25 1.05
CA THR A 126 -6.35 -8.41 -0.40
C THR A 126 -5.01 -7.85 -0.84
N ILE A 127 -4.22 -8.65 -1.54
CA ILE A 127 -2.90 -8.25 -2.05
C ILE A 127 -2.82 -8.47 -3.56
N ARG A 128 -1.96 -7.69 -4.23
CA ARG A 128 -1.52 -7.96 -5.59
C ARG A 128 -0.04 -7.67 -5.74
N PHE A 129 0.62 -8.49 -6.53
CA PHE A 129 1.98 -8.20 -6.95
C PHE A 129 1.98 -6.95 -7.84
N ASP A 130 2.79 -5.96 -7.48
CA ASP A 130 2.86 -4.67 -8.14
C ASP A 130 4.26 -4.06 -7.94
N VAL A 131 4.58 -3.05 -8.74
CA VAL A 131 5.77 -2.21 -8.53
C VAL A 131 5.40 -1.08 -7.58
N ALA A 132 6.18 -0.92 -6.52
CA ALA A 132 6.02 0.18 -5.58
C ALA A 132 6.21 1.51 -6.31
N ARG A 133 5.11 2.26 -6.41
CA ARG A 133 5.07 3.59 -7.01
C ARG A 133 4.83 4.63 -5.92
N PRO A 134 5.52 5.79 -5.98
CA PRO A 134 5.20 6.92 -5.14
C PRO A 134 3.72 7.32 -5.29
N LEU A 135 3.03 7.68 -4.20
CA LEU A 135 1.65 8.18 -4.25
C LEU A 135 1.48 9.36 -5.21
N GLU A 136 2.48 10.24 -5.31
CA GLU A 136 2.50 11.40 -6.21
C GLU A 136 2.20 11.04 -7.67
N LYS A 137 2.51 9.81 -8.11
CA LYS A 137 2.26 9.39 -9.50
C LYS A 137 0.81 9.01 -9.78
N HIS A 138 0.02 8.73 -8.75
CA HIS A 138 -1.35 8.21 -8.90
C HIS A 138 -2.35 8.82 -7.91
N THR A 139 -2.05 10.03 -7.39
CA THR A 139 -2.95 10.76 -6.50
C THR A 139 -3.65 11.90 -7.22
N LEU A 140 -4.97 12.00 -7.03
CA LEU A 140 -5.78 13.11 -7.54
C LEU A 140 -6.25 13.99 -6.40
N HIS A 141 -6.02 15.29 -6.50
CA HIS A 141 -6.53 16.27 -5.56
C HIS A 141 -7.95 16.67 -5.93
N VAL A 142 -8.87 16.59 -4.97
CA VAL A 142 -10.24 17.07 -5.13
C VAL A 142 -10.24 18.59 -4.98
N LEU A 143 -10.47 19.33 -6.06
CA LEU A 143 -10.48 20.80 -6.02
C LEU A 143 -11.86 21.34 -5.71
N ASP A 144 -12.87 20.86 -6.43
CA ASP A 144 -14.25 21.30 -6.28
C ASP A 144 -15.18 20.12 -6.19
N VAL A 145 -16.25 20.30 -5.43
CA VAL A 145 -17.34 19.34 -5.26
C VAL A 145 -18.64 20.07 -5.49
N TYR A 146 -19.35 19.73 -6.57
CA TYR A 146 -20.59 20.42 -6.92
C TYR A 146 -21.75 19.98 -5.99
N PRO A 147 -22.62 20.90 -5.55
CA PRO A 147 -23.77 20.54 -4.72
C PRO A 147 -24.68 19.50 -5.38
N SER A 148 -25.18 18.54 -4.60
CA SER A 148 -26.05 17.44 -5.08
C SER A 148 -25.41 16.52 -6.12
N SER A 149 -24.09 16.62 -6.33
CA SER A 149 -23.35 15.69 -7.20
C SER A 149 -23.08 14.34 -6.52
N PRO A 150 -22.71 13.31 -7.30
CA PRO A 150 -22.17 12.08 -6.74
C PRO A 150 -21.00 12.27 -5.76
N ALA A 151 -20.08 13.20 -6.05
CA ALA A 151 -18.97 13.54 -5.18
C ALA A 151 -19.45 14.14 -3.84
N SER A 152 -20.43 15.05 -3.89
CA SER A 152 -21.03 15.63 -2.69
C SER A 152 -21.78 14.57 -1.86
N ALA A 153 -22.56 13.72 -2.52
CA ALA A 153 -23.30 12.63 -1.87
C ALA A 153 -22.37 11.58 -1.22
N ALA A 154 -21.20 11.36 -1.81
CA ALA A 154 -20.16 10.50 -1.25
C ALA A 154 -19.39 11.14 -0.08
N GLY A 155 -19.58 12.43 0.18
CA GLY A 155 -18.85 13.16 1.22
C GLY A 155 -17.39 13.41 0.87
N LEU A 156 -17.09 13.58 -0.42
CA LEU A 156 -15.80 14.14 -0.85
C LEU A 156 -15.73 15.61 -0.48
N ASP A 157 -14.51 16.04 -0.16
CA ASP A 157 -14.27 17.32 0.46
C ASP A 157 -13.28 18.16 -0.34
N ALA A 158 -13.79 19.23 -0.91
CA ALA A 158 -13.05 20.15 -1.75
C ALA A 158 -11.80 20.66 -1.05
N PHE A 159 -10.68 20.70 -1.78
CA PHE A 159 -9.33 21.09 -1.37
C PHE A 159 -8.67 20.22 -0.30
N ASN A 160 -9.40 19.34 0.37
CA ASN A 160 -8.88 18.62 1.54
C ASN A 160 -8.76 17.11 1.29
N ASP A 161 -9.44 16.60 0.27
CA ASP A 161 -9.39 15.20 -0.09
C ASP A 161 -8.48 14.89 -1.27
N TYR A 162 -7.78 13.77 -1.16
CA TYR A 162 -6.85 13.24 -2.13
C TYR A 162 -7.21 11.80 -2.42
N ILE A 163 -7.63 11.52 -3.65
CA ILE A 163 -7.98 10.16 -4.09
C ILE A 163 -6.67 9.43 -4.40
N LEU A 164 -6.42 8.34 -3.67
CA LEU A 164 -5.21 7.52 -3.77
C LEU A 164 -5.40 6.29 -4.67
N GLY A 165 -6.65 5.85 -4.86
CA GLY A 165 -6.98 4.63 -5.62
C GLY A 165 -8.48 4.39 -5.77
N VAL A 166 -8.83 3.51 -6.70
CA VAL A 166 -10.20 3.16 -7.07
C VAL A 166 -10.40 1.64 -7.09
N GLY A 167 -11.25 1.13 -6.19
CA GLY A 167 -11.42 -0.32 -6.00
C GLY A 167 -10.07 -1.03 -5.83
N ASP A 168 -9.81 -2.04 -6.67
CA ASP A 168 -8.55 -2.78 -6.66
C ASP A 168 -7.56 -2.28 -7.73
N LEU A 169 -7.82 -1.12 -8.35
CA LEU A 169 -7.03 -0.57 -9.45
C LEU A 169 -6.24 0.66 -9.01
N LEU A 170 -5.06 0.84 -9.62
CA LEU A 170 -4.41 2.15 -9.74
C LEU A 170 -4.76 2.72 -11.10
N TYR A 171 -4.63 4.03 -11.23
CA TYR A 171 -4.79 4.77 -12.46
C TYR A 171 -3.60 5.70 -12.64
N ASP A 172 -3.30 6.01 -13.89
CA ASP A 172 -2.28 6.96 -14.32
C ASP A 172 -2.96 8.27 -14.74
N GLY A 173 -3.33 9.03 -13.72
CA GLY A 173 -3.90 10.37 -13.86
C GLY A 173 -5.40 10.50 -14.07
N PRO A 174 -5.86 11.75 -14.26
CA PRO A 174 -7.28 12.10 -14.20
C PRO A 174 -8.09 11.51 -15.35
N ASP A 175 -7.46 11.31 -16.51
CA ASP A 175 -8.13 10.74 -17.69
C ASP A 175 -8.47 9.27 -17.47
N GLU A 176 -7.50 8.43 -17.08
CA GLU A 176 -7.76 7.00 -16.79
C GLU A 176 -8.71 6.84 -15.60
N PHE A 177 -8.57 7.67 -14.55
CA PHE A 177 -9.53 7.69 -13.44
C PHE A 177 -10.95 8.03 -13.94
N GLY A 178 -11.07 9.03 -14.81
CA GLY A 178 -12.34 9.44 -15.42
C GLY A 178 -12.97 8.32 -16.25
N GLU A 179 -12.17 7.57 -17.00
CA GLU A 179 -12.63 6.40 -17.76
C GLU A 179 -13.15 5.28 -16.85
N ILE A 180 -12.43 4.94 -15.78
CA ILE A 180 -12.86 3.92 -14.80
C ILE A 180 -14.20 4.32 -14.19
N VAL A 181 -14.32 5.57 -13.74
CA VAL A 181 -15.55 6.10 -13.15
C VAL A 181 -16.71 6.12 -14.15
N ALA A 182 -16.47 6.54 -15.39
CA ALA A 182 -17.49 6.59 -16.44
C ALA A 182 -17.96 5.19 -16.83
N TYR A 183 -17.05 4.21 -16.89
CA TYR A 183 -17.38 2.80 -17.12
C TYR A 183 -18.27 2.24 -16.00
N ASN A 184 -18.06 2.69 -14.77
CA ASN A 184 -18.83 2.30 -13.60
C ASN A 184 -20.08 3.18 -13.33
N CYS A 185 -20.54 3.97 -14.31
CA CYS A 185 -21.73 4.80 -14.14
C CYS A 185 -22.97 3.98 -13.74
N GLY A 186 -23.71 4.46 -12.74
CA GLY A 186 -24.84 3.78 -12.12
C GLY A 186 -24.48 2.67 -11.14
N ARG A 187 -23.20 2.42 -10.88
CA ARG A 187 -22.72 1.36 -9.97
C ARG A 187 -21.87 1.95 -8.85
N PRO A 188 -22.00 1.47 -7.60
CA PRO A 188 -21.11 1.89 -6.52
C PRO A 188 -19.65 1.54 -6.82
N VAL A 189 -18.77 2.50 -6.59
CA VAL A 189 -17.31 2.42 -6.73
C VAL A 189 -16.69 2.83 -5.40
N ARG A 190 -15.73 2.05 -4.92
CA ARG A 190 -14.94 2.39 -3.73
C ARG A 190 -13.76 3.26 -4.12
N LEU A 191 -13.54 4.32 -3.36
CA LEU A 191 -12.38 5.20 -3.44
C LEU A 191 -11.63 5.13 -2.11
N TYR A 192 -10.30 5.18 -2.19
CA TYR A 192 -9.46 5.39 -1.02
C TYR A 192 -9.03 6.84 -1.01
N VAL A 193 -9.39 7.56 0.05
CA VAL A 193 -9.28 9.01 0.12
C VAL A 193 -8.47 9.39 1.34
N TYR A 194 -7.32 10.03 1.15
CA TYR A 194 -6.62 10.72 2.22
C TYR A 194 -7.26 12.09 2.46
N SER A 195 -7.57 12.41 3.72
CA SER A 195 -8.03 13.75 4.11
C SER A 195 -6.92 14.50 4.83
N SER A 196 -6.57 15.69 4.33
CA SER A 196 -5.64 16.58 5.02
C SER A 196 -6.21 17.18 6.31
N ARG A 197 -7.54 17.16 6.51
CA ARG A 197 -8.14 17.63 7.77
C ARG A 197 -7.92 16.66 8.92
N THR A 198 -8.04 15.38 8.64
CA THR A 198 -7.97 14.32 9.66
C THR A 198 -6.64 13.58 9.63
N GLU A 199 -5.79 13.89 8.65
CA GLU A 199 -4.50 13.25 8.40
C GLU A 199 -4.62 11.72 8.31
N ALA A 200 -5.72 11.25 7.70
CA ALA A 200 -6.06 9.83 7.66
C ALA A 200 -6.66 9.42 6.31
N VAL A 201 -6.43 8.15 5.95
CA VAL A 201 -7.06 7.51 4.79
C VAL A 201 -8.40 6.92 5.20
N ARG A 202 -9.43 7.15 4.39
CA ARG A 202 -10.76 6.55 4.56
C ARG A 202 -11.26 5.95 3.26
N GLU A 203 -12.09 4.91 3.39
CA GLU A 203 -12.84 4.36 2.26
C GLU A 203 -14.11 5.19 2.04
N VAL A 204 -14.35 5.60 0.81
CA VAL A 204 -15.55 6.32 0.38
C VAL A 204 -16.21 5.53 -0.73
N THR A 205 -17.52 5.29 -0.63
CA THR A 205 -18.29 4.71 -1.75
C THR A 205 -19.00 5.82 -2.51
N ILE A 206 -18.69 5.95 -3.79
CA ILE A 206 -19.34 6.87 -4.72
C ILE A 206 -20.16 6.09 -5.73
N THR A 207 -21.33 6.61 -6.13
CA THR A 207 -22.09 6.04 -7.24
C THR A 207 -22.09 7.05 -8.39
N PRO A 208 -21.20 6.90 -9.40
CA PRO A 208 -21.14 7.85 -10.50
C PRO A 208 -22.46 7.87 -11.25
N SER A 209 -22.89 9.04 -11.71
CA SER A 209 -24.15 9.23 -12.41
C SER A 209 -24.01 10.32 -13.44
N LYS A 210 -24.68 10.22 -14.59
CA LYS A 210 -24.82 11.31 -15.57
C LYS A 210 -26.08 12.14 -15.33
N ASP A 211 -27.01 11.64 -14.53
CA ASP A 211 -28.35 12.21 -14.36
C ASP A 211 -28.44 13.20 -13.19
N TRP A 212 -27.30 13.59 -12.59
CA TRP A 212 -27.24 14.52 -11.46
C TRP A 212 -27.40 15.99 -11.86
N GLY A 213 -27.47 16.29 -13.16
CA GLY A 213 -27.79 17.63 -13.68
C GLY A 213 -26.57 18.51 -13.99
N GLY A 214 -25.35 17.98 -13.96
CA GLY A 214 -24.13 18.69 -14.35
C GLY A 214 -23.25 17.90 -15.34
N GLU A 215 -22.01 18.33 -15.51
CA GLU A 215 -21.07 17.73 -16.47
C GLU A 215 -20.31 16.52 -15.88
N GLY A 216 -20.19 15.46 -16.67
CA GLY A 216 -19.47 14.25 -16.29
C GLY A 216 -20.22 13.38 -15.28
N CYS A 217 -19.53 12.38 -14.72
CA CYS A 217 -20.15 11.33 -13.90
C CYS A 217 -19.96 11.48 -12.38
N LEU A 218 -19.11 12.42 -11.94
CA LEU A 218 -18.79 12.63 -10.51
C LEU A 218 -19.36 13.93 -9.96
N GLY A 219 -19.38 14.97 -10.80
CA GLY A 219 -19.62 16.34 -10.36
C GLY A 219 -18.59 16.83 -9.34
N GLY A 220 -17.33 16.78 -9.73
CA GLY A 220 -16.21 17.44 -9.06
C GLY A 220 -15.09 17.74 -10.04
N VAL A 221 -14.19 18.64 -9.67
CA VAL A 221 -12.97 18.95 -10.44
C VAL A 221 -11.80 18.24 -9.77
N LEU A 222 -11.09 17.42 -10.54
CA LEU A 222 -9.92 16.65 -10.09
C LEU A 222 -8.70 17.07 -10.88
N ILE A 223 -7.58 17.25 -10.21
CA ILE A 223 -6.27 17.47 -10.85
C ILE A 223 -5.25 16.50 -10.31
N TRP A 224 -4.16 16.30 -11.05
CA TRP A 224 -2.98 15.65 -10.48
C TRP A 224 -2.50 16.40 -9.24
N ALA A 225 -2.33 15.66 -8.14
CA ALA A 225 -1.67 16.20 -6.97
C ALA A 225 -0.17 16.28 -7.28
N THR A 226 0.39 17.51 -7.29
CA THR A 226 1.84 17.66 -7.31
C THR A 226 2.42 17.28 -5.94
N PRO A 227 3.70 16.89 -5.86
CA PRO A 227 4.29 16.38 -4.61
C PRO A 227 4.19 17.35 -3.42
N VAL A 228 4.14 18.66 -3.69
CA VAL A 228 4.00 19.72 -2.67
C VAL A 228 2.60 19.76 -2.06
N LEU A 229 1.61 19.18 -2.74
CA LEU A 229 0.19 19.29 -2.36
C LEU A 229 -0.29 18.16 -1.47
N ILE A 230 0.42 17.04 -1.31
CA ILE A 230 -0.01 15.99 -0.39
C ILE A 230 0.72 16.22 0.94
N PRO A 231 0.06 16.73 1.99
CA PRO A 231 0.68 16.84 3.31
C PRO A 231 0.86 15.44 3.89
N LEU A 232 1.94 14.77 3.51
CA LEU A 232 2.37 13.52 4.13
C LEU A 232 3.16 13.94 5.37
N GLY A 233 2.50 13.92 6.54
CA GLY A 233 3.09 14.27 7.84
C GLY A 233 4.22 13.34 8.26
#